data_AF-A0A4Q3WDA7-F1
#
_entry.id   AF-A0A4Q3WDA7-F1
#
_cell.length_a   1.000
_cell.length_b   1.000
_cell.length_c   1.000
_cell.angle_alpha   90.00
_cell.angle_beta   90.00
_cell.angle_gamma   90.00
#
_symmetry.space_group_name_H-M   'P 1'
#
loop_
_entity.id
_entity.type
_entity.pdbx_description
1 polymer ?
#
loop_
_entity_poly.entity_id
_entity_poly.type
_entity_poly.pdbx_seq_one_letter_code
_entity_poly.pdbx_strand_id
1 'polypeptide(L)'
;MINHISLANFRAFKNAEIPLSKLNIFVGPNNSGKSSIISAVNLIAQNLKAGTKEYTLALNGPYVELGTFYDTVHGHTAKSVMSIGFVVDEYKYNYSYRYRPQKREIELIKAEMTGDGFRYQYTFGDSGVSQLVSSPEHKIQGFRPVQRSRVYGFNISHPLFQMTYRRVADEFGLETYKSLRNFLFKTSSN
;
A
#
# COMPACT_ATOMS: atom_id res chain seq x y z
N MET A 1 -0.60 -2.41 -15.07
CA MET A 1 -0.64 -0.91 -15.14
C MET A 1 -1.57 -0.39 -14.05
N ILE A 2 -1.30 0.78 -13.44
CA ILE A 2 -2.25 1.36 -12.48
C ILE A 2 -3.48 1.88 -13.25
N ASN A 3 -4.66 1.33 -12.97
CA ASN A 3 -5.92 1.68 -13.64
C ASN A 3 -6.92 2.38 -12.69
N HIS A 4 -6.59 2.51 -11.40
CA HIS A 4 -7.45 3.17 -10.42
C HIS A 4 -6.65 3.64 -9.21
N ILE A 5 -7.06 4.78 -8.62
CA ILE A 5 -6.54 5.30 -7.34
C ILE A 5 -7.72 5.66 -6.42
N SER A 6 -7.64 5.25 -5.16
CA SER A 6 -8.58 5.62 -4.10
C SER A 6 -7.86 6.42 -3.02
N LEU A 7 -8.37 7.59 -2.65
CA LEU A 7 -7.79 8.48 -1.65
C LEU A 7 -8.79 8.76 -0.54
N ALA A 8 -8.35 8.68 0.72
CA ALA A 8 -9.12 9.14 1.87
C ALA A 8 -8.25 10.01 2.78
N ASN A 9 -8.77 11.18 3.15
CA ASN A 9 -8.10 12.22 3.91
C ASN A 9 -6.71 12.60 3.34
N PHE A 10 -6.60 12.80 2.03
CA PHE A 10 -5.35 13.14 1.35
C PHE A 10 -5.45 14.53 0.70
N ARG A 11 -4.71 15.50 1.24
CA ARG A 11 -4.63 16.90 0.76
C ARG A 11 -6.01 17.50 0.49
N ALA A 12 -6.31 17.80 -0.77
CA ALA A 12 -7.57 18.39 -1.19
C ALA A 12 -8.77 17.43 -1.08
N PHE A 13 -8.53 16.12 -0.95
CA PHE A 13 -9.55 15.10 -1.00
C PHE A 13 -9.88 14.53 0.38
N LYS A 14 -11.12 14.72 0.81
CA LYS A 14 -11.69 13.95 1.93
C LYS A 14 -11.87 12.48 1.53
N ASN A 15 -12.49 12.25 0.37
CA ASN A 15 -12.57 10.95 -0.30
C ASN A 15 -12.53 11.18 -1.82
N ALA A 16 -11.81 10.34 -2.56
CA ALA A 16 -11.80 10.37 -4.03
C ALA A 16 -11.56 8.97 -4.59
N GLU A 17 -12.25 8.63 -5.66
CA GLU A 17 -12.06 7.42 -6.47
C GLU A 17 -11.78 7.89 -7.90
N ILE A 18 -10.60 7.55 -8.42
CA ILE A 18 -10.06 8.13 -9.66
C ILE A 18 -9.70 6.98 -10.60
N PRO A 19 -10.54 6.69 -11.61
CA PRO A 19 -10.16 5.75 -12.65
C PRO A 19 -9.03 6.35 -13.50
N LEU A 20 -8.09 5.50 -13.90
CA LEU A 20 -6.96 5.87 -14.74
C LEU A 20 -6.95 5.03 -16.01
N SER A 21 -6.63 5.67 -17.13
CA SER A 21 -6.41 5.04 -18.42
C SER A 21 -4.99 5.28 -18.91
N LYS A 22 -4.67 4.87 -20.15
CA LYS A 22 -3.36 5.12 -20.78
C LYS A 22 -3.02 6.61 -20.90
N LEU A 23 -4.04 7.46 -21.04
CA LEU A 23 -3.91 8.91 -21.12
C LEU A 23 -4.95 9.57 -20.21
N ASN A 24 -4.49 10.32 -19.22
CA ASN A 24 -5.36 11.03 -18.27
C ASN A 24 -5.10 12.53 -18.39
N ILE A 25 -6.15 13.31 -18.69
CA ILE A 25 -6.07 14.77 -18.79
C ILE A 25 -6.87 15.35 -17.61
N PHE A 26 -6.19 15.98 -16.66
CA PHE A 26 -6.83 16.63 -15.52
C PHE A 26 -7.04 18.12 -15.81
N VAL A 27 -8.30 18.53 -15.98
CA VAL A 27 -8.69 19.94 -16.21
C VAL A 27 -9.53 20.48 -15.06
N GLY A 28 -9.47 21.79 -14.84
CA GLY A 28 -10.29 22.48 -13.84
C GLY A 28 -9.59 23.69 -13.22
N PRO A 29 -10.28 24.47 -12.38
CA PRO A 29 -9.73 25.67 -11.74
C PRO A 29 -8.51 25.40 -10.86
N ASN A 30 -7.71 26.42 -10.56
CA ASN A 30 -6.64 26.29 -9.56
C ASN A 30 -7.20 25.79 -8.22
N ASN A 31 -6.39 25.03 -7.49
CA ASN A 31 -6.75 24.44 -6.19
C ASN A 31 -7.88 23.38 -6.25
N SER A 32 -8.34 22.97 -7.44
CA SER A 32 -9.34 21.89 -7.60
C SER A 32 -8.85 20.48 -7.27
N GLY A 33 -7.61 20.32 -6.80
CA GLY A 33 -7.03 19.03 -6.40
C GLY A 33 -6.21 18.31 -7.48
N LYS A 34 -6.06 18.85 -8.70
CA LYS A 34 -5.27 18.23 -9.78
C LYS A 34 -3.84 17.87 -9.36
N SER A 35 -3.12 18.81 -8.75
CA SER A 35 -1.76 18.56 -8.25
C SER A 35 -1.74 17.51 -7.13
N SER A 36 -2.81 17.40 -6.35
CA SER A 36 -2.96 16.35 -5.33
C SER A 36 -3.08 14.96 -5.97
N ILE A 37 -3.77 14.83 -7.11
CA ILE A 37 -3.85 13.56 -7.84
C ILE A 37 -2.45 13.14 -8.32
N ILE A 38 -1.72 14.05 -8.97
CA ILE A 38 -0.34 13.79 -9.43
C ILE A 38 0.57 13.44 -8.25
N SER A 39 0.43 14.16 -7.13
CA SER A 39 1.21 13.90 -5.91
C SER A 39 0.92 12.52 -5.33
N ALA A 40 -0.32 12.03 -5.39
CA ALA A 40 -0.66 10.67 -4.96
C ALA A 40 -0.01 9.62 -5.86
N VAL A 41 -0.03 9.81 -7.18
CA VAL A 41 0.66 8.92 -8.13
C VAL A 41 2.16 8.87 -7.83
N ASN A 42 2.80 10.01 -7.63
CA ASN A 42 4.23 10.09 -7.33
C ASN A 42 4.56 9.48 -5.97
N LEU A 43 3.71 9.67 -4.96
CA LEU A 43 3.86 9.07 -3.64
C LEU A 43 3.80 7.54 -3.73
N ILE A 44 2.86 6.99 -4.50
CA ILE A 44 2.77 5.55 -4.77
C ILE A 44 4.07 5.11 -5.46
N ALA A 45 4.45 5.73 -6.57
CA ALA A 45 5.62 5.34 -7.35
C ALA A 45 6.93 5.33 -6.53
N GLN A 46 7.17 6.34 -5.68
CA GLN A 46 8.41 6.41 -4.91
C GLN A 46 8.48 5.35 -3.82
N ASN A 47 7.35 5.08 -3.15
CA ASN A 47 7.30 4.07 -2.10
C ASN A 47 7.28 2.64 -2.65
N LEU A 48 6.81 2.44 -3.89
CA LEU A 48 6.98 1.16 -4.60
C LEU A 48 8.45 0.94 -5.01
N LYS A 49 9.16 2.00 -5.42
CA LYS A 49 10.56 1.92 -5.86
C LYS A 49 11.57 1.85 -4.71
N ALA A 50 11.30 2.49 -3.57
CA ALA A 50 12.20 2.54 -2.42
C ALA A 50 12.53 1.16 -1.83
N GLY A 51 11.75 0.13 -2.15
CA GLY A 51 11.99 -1.24 -1.69
C GLY A 51 11.85 -1.38 -0.17
N THR A 52 12.17 -2.56 0.35
CA THR A 52 11.92 -2.96 1.74
C THR A 52 12.96 -2.48 2.75
N LYS A 53 13.85 -1.55 2.42
CA LYS A 53 14.96 -1.18 3.31
C LYS A 53 14.63 -0.08 4.31
N GLU A 54 13.75 0.84 3.95
CA GLU A 54 13.31 1.91 4.84
C GLU A 54 11.80 1.95 4.96
N TYR A 55 11.40 2.20 6.18
CA TYR A 55 10.38 1.38 6.78
C TYR A 55 9.23 2.26 7.27
N THR A 56 8.85 3.27 6.52
CA THR A 56 7.80 4.24 6.87
C THR A 56 7.30 4.81 5.56
N LEU A 57 6.07 5.30 5.52
CA LEU A 57 5.58 6.03 4.34
C LEU A 57 6.52 7.22 4.06
N ALA A 58 7.31 7.14 3.01
CA ALA A 58 8.20 8.21 2.60
C ALA A 58 7.34 9.30 1.96
N LEU A 59 7.08 10.37 2.71
CA LEU A 59 6.35 11.54 2.24
C LEU A 59 7.21 12.45 1.36
N ASN A 60 8.52 12.41 1.56
CA ASN A 60 9.49 13.24 0.84
C ASN A 60 10.51 12.33 0.18
N GLY A 61 10.70 12.53 -1.12
CA GLY A 61 11.57 11.69 -1.93
C GLY A 61 11.70 12.25 -3.35
N PRO A 62 12.37 11.51 -4.24
CA PRO A 62 12.75 12.02 -5.56
C PRO A 62 11.57 12.31 -6.50
N TYR A 63 10.38 11.79 -6.21
CA TYR A 63 9.20 12.00 -7.07
C TYR A 63 8.20 12.98 -6.46
N VAL A 64 8.16 13.12 -5.14
CA VAL A 64 7.30 14.10 -4.48
C VAL A 64 7.84 14.49 -3.10
N GLU A 65 7.68 15.76 -2.79
CA GLU A 65 7.90 16.34 -1.47
C GLU A 65 6.55 16.81 -0.92
N LEU A 66 6.02 16.07 0.07
CA LEU A 66 4.73 16.37 0.67
C LEU A 66 4.83 17.13 1.99
N GLY A 67 6.03 17.31 2.54
CA GLY A 67 6.29 17.91 3.83
C GLY A 67 6.03 16.92 4.97
N THR A 68 5.23 17.33 5.94
CA THR A 68 4.87 16.51 7.10
C THR A 68 3.58 15.72 6.86
N PHE A 69 3.27 14.79 7.75
CA PHE A 69 1.97 14.11 7.72
C PHE A 69 0.80 15.09 7.86
N TYR A 70 0.99 16.19 8.59
CA TYR A 70 -0.02 17.25 8.75
C TYR A 70 -0.33 17.96 7.43
N ASP A 71 0.69 18.18 6.59
CA ASP A 71 0.53 18.82 5.28
C ASP A 71 -0.13 17.88 4.26
N THR A 72 -0.03 16.58 4.51
CA THR A 72 -0.57 15.54 3.63
C THR A 72 -2.02 15.19 3.97
N VAL A 73 -2.42 15.31 5.23
CA VAL A 73 -3.78 14.96 5.66
C VAL A 73 -4.79 16.06 5.34
N HIS A 74 -5.93 15.67 4.78
CA HIS A 74 -7.05 16.58 4.57
C HIS A 74 -7.51 17.23 5.87
N GLY A 75 -7.63 18.56 5.88
CA GLY A 75 -8.00 19.32 7.08
C GLY A 75 -6.91 19.35 8.17
N HIS A 76 -5.67 18.96 7.83
CA HIS A 76 -4.47 19.16 8.66
C HIS A 76 -4.54 18.60 10.10
N THR A 77 -5.31 17.52 10.30
CA THR A 77 -5.55 16.94 11.62
C THR A 77 -4.72 15.68 11.86
N ALA A 78 -3.75 15.72 12.77
CA ALA A 78 -2.82 14.60 13.06
C ALA A 78 -3.48 13.27 13.47
N LYS A 79 -4.67 13.34 14.10
CA LYS A 79 -5.39 12.14 14.57
C LYS A 79 -6.11 11.42 13.43
N SER A 80 -6.25 12.06 12.28
CA SER A 80 -6.95 11.49 11.13
C SER A 80 -6.15 10.35 10.51
N VAL A 81 -6.88 9.34 10.07
CA VAL A 81 -6.32 8.26 9.26
C VAL A 81 -6.31 8.71 7.81
N MET A 82 -5.15 8.63 7.18
CA MET A 82 -4.99 8.82 5.74
C MET A 82 -4.97 7.46 5.07
N SER A 83 -5.74 7.26 4.01
CA SER A 83 -5.67 6.02 3.23
C SER A 83 -5.39 6.30 1.76
N ILE A 84 -4.59 5.43 1.18
CA ILE A 84 -4.23 5.45 -0.23
C ILE A 84 -4.36 4.03 -0.73
N GLY A 85 -5.17 3.87 -1.76
CA GLY A 85 -5.32 2.62 -2.48
C GLY A 85 -5.12 2.83 -3.97
N PHE A 86 -4.80 1.74 -4.63
CA PHE A 86 -4.59 1.71 -6.07
C PHE A 86 -4.85 0.30 -6.58
N VAL A 87 -5.19 0.19 -7.86
CA VAL A 87 -5.40 -1.08 -8.53
C VAL A 87 -4.34 -1.26 -9.59
N VAL A 88 -3.66 -2.41 -9.55
CA VAL A 88 -2.72 -2.85 -10.58
C VAL A 88 -3.28 -4.13 -11.18
N ASP A 89 -3.65 -4.06 -12.45
CA ASP A 89 -4.29 -5.17 -13.16
C ASP A 89 -5.58 -5.60 -12.42
N GLU A 90 -5.64 -6.81 -11.84
CA GLU A 90 -6.80 -7.29 -11.07
C GLU A 90 -6.66 -7.14 -9.55
N TYR A 91 -5.49 -6.69 -9.08
CA TYR A 91 -5.20 -6.58 -7.65
C TYR A 91 -5.47 -5.17 -7.15
N LYS A 92 -6.37 -5.07 -6.17
CA LYS A 92 -6.63 -3.85 -5.42
C LYS A 92 -5.82 -3.84 -4.15
N TYR A 93 -5.10 -2.74 -3.93
CA TYR A 93 -4.32 -2.47 -2.73
C TYR A 93 -4.93 -1.30 -1.98
N ASN A 94 -4.91 -1.35 -0.66
CA ASN A 94 -5.32 -0.22 0.19
C ASN A 94 -4.45 -0.16 1.45
N TYR A 95 -3.89 1.00 1.74
CA TYR A 95 -3.01 1.21 2.88
C TYR A 95 -3.51 2.40 3.68
N SER A 96 -3.66 2.20 4.98
CA SER A 96 -4.11 3.22 5.93
C SER A 96 -3.00 3.53 6.91
N TYR A 97 -2.77 4.83 7.10
CA TYR A 97 -1.70 5.37 7.93
C TYR A 97 -2.25 6.31 9.00
N ARG A 98 -1.56 6.38 10.13
CA ARG A 98 -1.81 7.35 11.20
C ARG A 98 -0.48 7.90 11.69
N TYR A 99 -0.44 9.19 12.02
CA TYR A 99 0.71 9.76 12.70
C TYR A 99 0.67 9.47 14.21
N ARG A 100 1.82 9.10 14.79
CA ARG A 100 2.00 8.90 16.24
C ARG A 100 2.86 10.05 16.79
N PRO A 101 2.26 11.13 17.34
CA PRO A 101 3.02 12.28 17.81
C PRO A 101 4.10 11.94 18.85
N GLN A 102 3.81 10.99 19.74
CA GLN A 102 4.73 10.53 20.79
C GLN A 102 5.99 9.87 20.22
N LYS A 103 5.86 9.15 19.09
CA LYS A 103 6.97 8.47 18.42
C LYS A 103 7.57 9.30 17.28
N ARG A 104 6.89 10.36 16.84
CA ARG A 104 7.22 11.16 15.65
C ARG A 104 7.34 10.32 14.38
N GLU A 105 6.48 9.32 14.26
CA GLU A 105 6.50 8.33 13.19
C GLU A 105 5.13 8.22 12.51
N ILE A 106 5.14 7.84 11.23
CA ILE A 106 3.93 7.46 10.49
C ILE A 106 3.77 5.95 10.61
N GLU A 107 2.70 5.53 11.25
CA GLU A 107 2.38 4.12 11.47
C GLU A 107 1.41 3.63 10.40
N LEU A 108 1.75 2.52 9.75
CA LEU A 108 0.80 1.75 8.95
C LEU A 108 -0.16 1.03 9.90
N ILE A 109 -1.45 1.38 9.86
CA ILE A 109 -2.46 0.76 10.72
C ILE A 109 -3.21 -0.37 10.02
N LYS A 110 -3.29 -0.32 8.70
CA LYS A 110 -4.01 -1.32 7.90
C LYS A 110 -3.39 -1.44 6.51
N ALA A 111 -3.23 -2.65 6.02
CA ALA A 111 -2.92 -2.92 4.62
C ALA A 111 -3.82 -4.04 4.10
N GLU A 112 -4.46 -3.82 2.97
CA GLU A 112 -5.35 -4.77 2.33
C GLU A 112 -4.92 -5.02 0.89
N MET A 113 -5.00 -6.28 0.46
CA MET A 113 -4.88 -6.67 -0.93
C MET A 113 -6.03 -7.61 -1.29
N THR A 114 -6.71 -7.35 -2.39
CA THR A 114 -7.73 -8.25 -2.95
C THR A 114 -7.47 -8.50 -4.42
N GLY A 115 -7.53 -9.75 -4.85
CA GLY A 115 -7.40 -10.17 -6.25
C GLY A 115 -7.43 -11.70 -6.35
N ASP A 116 -7.81 -12.25 -7.50
CA ASP A 116 -7.88 -13.69 -7.78
C ASP A 116 -8.65 -14.53 -6.73
N GLY A 117 -9.72 -13.97 -6.15
CA GLY A 117 -10.50 -14.62 -5.10
C GLY A 117 -9.89 -14.56 -3.70
N PHE A 118 -8.70 -13.99 -3.54
CA PHE A 118 -8.02 -13.82 -2.26
C PHE A 118 -8.26 -12.45 -1.63
N ARG A 119 -8.33 -12.39 -0.29
CA ARG A 119 -8.29 -11.14 0.49
C ARG A 119 -7.23 -11.24 1.59
N TYR A 120 -6.16 -10.49 1.43
CA TYR A 120 -5.19 -10.28 2.51
C TYR A 120 -5.58 -9.05 3.31
N GLN A 121 -5.62 -9.15 4.64
CA GLN A 121 -5.81 -8.02 5.52
C GLN A 121 -4.81 -8.04 6.69
N TYR A 122 -3.98 -7.03 6.72
CA TYR A 122 -3.09 -6.76 7.83
C TYR A 122 -3.66 -5.62 8.67
N THR A 123 -3.77 -5.80 9.98
CA THR A 123 -4.16 -4.73 10.92
C THR A 123 -3.10 -4.62 12.01
N PHE A 124 -2.49 -3.44 12.12
CA PHE A 124 -1.49 -3.20 13.16
C PHE A 124 -2.20 -2.89 14.48
N GLY A 125 -2.00 -3.76 15.48
CA GLY A 125 -2.43 -3.56 16.87
C GLY A 125 -1.28 -3.90 17.81
N ASP A 126 -1.42 -3.61 19.11
CA ASP A 126 -0.37 -3.82 20.12
C ASP A 126 0.15 -5.28 20.18
N SER A 127 -0.63 -6.24 19.67
CA SER A 127 -0.34 -7.68 19.60
C SER A 127 0.00 -8.22 18.20
N GLY A 128 0.13 -7.36 17.17
CA GLY A 128 0.68 -7.73 15.85
C GLY A 128 -0.10 -8.78 15.05
N VAL A 129 -1.40 -8.57 14.81
CA VAL A 129 -2.25 -9.58 14.14
C VAL A 129 -2.35 -9.35 12.62
N SER A 130 -1.77 -10.29 11.86
CA SER A 130 -1.95 -10.47 10.42
C SER A 130 -3.00 -11.55 10.13
N GLN A 131 -4.13 -11.20 9.52
CA GLN A 131 -5.18 -12.15 9.13
C GLN A 131 -5.19 -12.34 7.60
N LEU A 132 -4.90 -13.56 7.12
CA LEU A 132 -5.09 -13.92 5.71
C LEU A 132 -6.50 -14.51 5.54
N VAL A 133 -7.34 -13.88 4.72
CA VAL A 133 -8.69 -14.35 4.37
C VAL A 133 -8.67 -14.82 2.91
N SER A 134 -8.25 -16.06 2.68
CA SER A 134 -8.03 -16.56 1.31
C SER A 134 -9.29 -16.75 0.47
N SER A 135 -10.47 -16.88 1.09
CA SER A 135 -11.79 -16.90 0.46
C SER A 135 -12.86 -16.94 1.57
N PRO A 136 -14.17 -16.83 1.29
CA PRO A 136 -15.23 -17.09 2.28
C PRO A 136 -15.10 -18.47 2.96
N GLU A 137 -14.47 -19.43 2.28
CA GLU A 137 -14.42 -20.83 2.67
C GLU A 137 -13.14 -21.23 3.43
N HIS A 138 -12.05 -20.46 3.30
CA HIS A 138 -10.78 -20.74 3.97
C HIS A 138 -10.34 -19.53 4.81
N LYS A 139 -10.74 -19.53 6.08
CA LYS A 139 -10.16 -18.64 7.11
C LYS A 139 -8.87 -19.26 7.64
N ILE A 140 -7.73 -18.66 7.34
CA ILE A 140 -6.47 -19.06 7.96
C ILE A 140 -6.29 -18.17 9.19
N GLN A 141 -6.65 -18.70 10.36
CA GLN A 141 -6.40 -18.02 11.64
C GLN A 141 -4.96 -18.26 12.09
N GLY A 142 -4.29 -17.18 12.49
CA GLY A 142 -3.14 -17.25 13.40
C GLY A 142 -1.78 -17.40 12.73
N PHE A 143 -1.29 -16.34 12.10
CA PHE A 143 0.14 -16.11 12.10
C PHE A 143 0.53 -15.63 13.51
N ARG A 144 1.27 -16.44 14.27
CA ARG A 144 1.96 -15.95 15.47
C ARG A 144 3.10 -15.06 15.00
N PRO A 145 3.16 -13.77 15.39
CA PRO A 145 4.23 -12.89 14.97
C PRO A 145 5.54 -13.43 15.53
N VAL A 146 6.46 -13.84 14.65
CA VAL A 146 7.88 -13.88 15.00
C VAL A 146 8.27 -12.41 15.16
N GLN A 147 8.25 -11.93 16.40
CA GLN A 147 8.86 -10.68 16.87
C GLN A 147 8.55 -9.43 16.02
N ARG A 148 7.59 -8.60 16.48
CA ARG A 148 7.21 -7.28 15.90
C ARG A 148 7.61 -7.13 14.43
N SER A 149 6.87 -7.79 13.53
CA SER A 149 7.09 -7.59 12.11
C SER A 149 6.83 -6.12 11.80
N ARG A 150 7.94 -5.46 11.51
CA ARG A 150 8.14 -4.10 11.10
C ARG A 150 7.56 -3.99 9.68
N VAL A 151 6.23 -3.83 9.55
CA VAL A 151 5.53 -3.71 8.26
C VAL A 151 5.39 -2.24 7.90
N TYR A 152 5.86 -1.89 6.71
CA TYR A 152 6.47 -0.60 6.52
C TYR A 152 6.55 -0.24 5.02
N GLY A 153 5.88 0.84 4.61
CA GLY A 153 5.78 1.32 3.22
C GLY A 153 4.57 0.78 2.44
N PHE A 154 4.51 1.10 1.13
CA PHE A 154 3.63 0.42 0.18
C PHE A 154 4.36 -0.79 -0.37
N ASN A 155 3.93 -1.99 0.02
CA ASN A 155 4.60 -3.20 -0.41
C ASN A 155 3.61 -4.09 -1.19
N ILE A 156 3.66 -3.99 -2.52
CA ILE A 156 2.93 -4.89 -3.45
C ILE A 156 3.38 -6.33 -3.22
N SER A 157 4.65 -6.51 -2.86
CA SER A 157 5.26 -7.79 -2.57
C SER A 157 4.97 -8.34 -1.16
N HIS A 158 4.45 -7.61 -0.18
CA HIS A 158 4.28 -8.13 1.20
C HIS A 158 3.19 -9.21 1.31
N PRO A 159 2.01 -9.06 0.68
CA PRO A 159 1.03 -10.13 0.64
C PRO A 159 1.58 -11.36 -0.11
N LEU A 160 2.30 -11.13 -1.22
CA LEU A 160 2.93 -12.20 -2.01
C LEU A 160 4.13 -12.85 -1.30
N PHE A 161 4.90 -12.12 -0.49
CA PHE A 161 6.02 -12.60 0.33
C PHE A 161 5.53 -13.51 1.46
N GLN A 162 4.40 -13.16 2.06
CA GLN A 162 3.73 -13.99 3.08
C GLN A 162 3.10 -15.24 2.46
N MET A 163 2.57 -15.16 1.22
CA MET A 163 2.13 -16.34 0.46
C MET A 163 3.30 -17.25 0.05
N THR A 164 4.45 -16.68 -0.35
CA THR A 164 5.57 -17.42 -0.97
C THR A 164 6.37 -18.28 0.01
N TYR A 165 6.42 -17.97 1.30
CA TYR A 165 7.36 -18.68 2.18
C TYR A 165 6.93 -20.08 2.65
N ARG A 166 5.64 -20.42 2.60
CA ARG A 166 5.17 -21.77 2.96
C ARG A 166 4.21 -22.38 1.95
N ARG A 167 3.18 -21.65 1.49
CA ARG A 167 2.15 -22.24 0.63
C ARG A 167 2.55 -22.44 -0.83
N VAL A 168 3.33 -21.55 -1.45
CA VAL A 168 3.72 -21.76 -2.86
C VAL A 168 4.66 -22.96 -3.01
N ALA A 169 5.50 -23.23 -2.02
CA ALA A 169 6.34 -24.43 -1.97
C ALA A 169 5.52 -25.71 -1.74
N ASP A 170 4.51 -25.64 -0.87
CA ASP A 170 3.70 -26.81 -0.47
C ASP A 170 2.55 -27.14 -1.45
N GLU A 171 1.93 -26.14 -2.12
CA GLU A 171 0.74 -26.32 -2.98
C GLU A 171 1.02 -26.21 -4.50
N PHE A 172 2.03 -25.46 -4.95
CA PHE A 172 2.17 -25.07 -6.38
C PHE A 172 3.51 -25.45 -7.04
N GLY A 173 4.43 -26.06 -6.30
CA GLY A 173 5.71 -26.54 -6.80
C GLY A 173 6.76 -25.45 -7.07
N LEU A 174 8.03 -25.89 -7.14
CA LEU A 174 9.21 -25.03 -7.17
C LEU A 174 9.31 -24.12 -8.41
N GLU A 175 8.72 -24.52 -9.54
CA GLU A 175 8.77 -23.80 -10.82
C GLU A 175 7.84 -22.58 -10.84
N THR A 176 6.66 -22.67 -10.23
CA THR A 176 5.72 -21.55 -10.07
C THR A 176 6.29 -20.47 -9.15
N TYR A 177 7.00 -20.90 -8.09
CA TYR A 177 7.78 -20.02 -7.22
C TYR A 177 8.89 -19.28 -7.99
N LYS A 178 9.68 -19.98 -8.81
CA LYS A 178 10.73 -19.35 -9.64
C LYS A 178 10.14 -18.33 -10.61
N SER A 179 8.97 -18.61 -11.19
CA SER A 179 8.27 -17.70 -12.11
C SER A 179 7.79 -16.42 -11.40
N LEU A 180 7.14 -16.55 -10.24
CA LEU A 180 6.69 -15.41 -9.41
C LEU A 180 7.86 -14.59 -8.86
N ARG A 181 8.93 -15.26 -8.41
CA ARG A 181 10.18 -14.61 -8.00
C ARG A 181 10.78 -13.83 -9.18
N ASN A 182 10.87 -14.43 -10.36
CA ASN A 182 11.40 -13.74 -11.53
C ASN A 182 10.51 -12.57 -11.98
N PHE A 183 9.19 -12.65 -11.81
CA PHE A 183 8.27 -11.54 -12.08
C PHE A 183 8.44 -10.38 -11.07
N LEU A 184 8.56 -10.68 -9.78
CA LEU A 184 8.69 -9.69 -8.71
C LEU A 184 10.09 -9.05 -8.63
N PHE A 185 11.15 -9.74 -9.08
CA PHE A 185 12.54 -9.26 -9.03
C PHE A 185 13.09 -8.79 -10.39
N LYS A 186 12.40 -9.03 -11.51
CA LYS A 186 12.75 -8.38 -12.80
C LYS A 186 12.48 -6.88 -12.81
N THR A 187 11.57 -6.38 -11.97
CA THR A 187 11.29 -4.93 -11.85
C THR A 187 12.30 -4.18 -10.98
N SER A 188 13.23 -4.87 -10.31
CA SER A 188 14.30 -4.28 -9.50
C SER A 188 15.68 -4.35 -10.14
N SER A 189 15.77 -4.81 -11.39
CA SER A 189 17.03 -4.92 -12.15
C SER A 189 16.85 -4.37 -13.56
N ASN A 190 16.64 -3.05 -13.64
CA ASN A 190 17.05 -2.16 -14.73
C ASN A 190 16.92 -0.70 -14.25
#